data_AF-A0A1A8MFG2-F1
#
_entry.id   AF-A0A1A8MFG2-F1
#
_cell.length_a   1.000
_cell.length_b   1.000
_cell.length_c   1.000
_cell.angle_alpha   90.00
_cell.angle_beta   90.00
_cell.angle_gamma   90.00
#
_symmetry.space_group_name_H-M   'P 1'
#
loop_
_entity.id
_entity.type
_entity.pdbx_description
1 polymer ?
#
loop_
_entity_poly.entity_id
_entity_poly.type
_entity_poly.pdbx_seq_one_letter_code
_entity_poly.pdbx_strand_id
1 'polypeptide(L)'
;STLQRDNSKMLFSTTLCVSSVSGSSMYYGVSMSTHRKPARQIMVAAGCLSYWDDCVAAAVMSYCPQKRRKSYFDGTFQLPADVRCEAFSIEYQQMMVPCRSCNNLFNLETTETKTNPYGNCAETESLSNLLKEEERVKQQVQQSVSERVNDRARAERDVLKQLKQILKPYSSFTWDNNYYRPLNV
;
A
#
# COMPACT_ATOMS: atom_id res chain seq x y z
N SER A 1 -17.88 -25.12 -11.98
CA SER A 1 -18.93 -24.07 -11.88
C SER A 1 -18.30 -22.74 -12.26
N THR A 2 -18.72 -22.16 -13.37
CA THR A 2 -18.19 -20.88 -13.86
C THR A 2 -18.73 -19.76 -12.97
N LEU A 3 -17.87 -19.19 -12.11
CA LEU A 3 -18.22 -18.02 -11.29
C LEU A 3 -18.52 -16.84 -12.23
N GLN A 4 -19.79 -16.62 -12.50
CA GLN A 4 -20.27 -15.38 -13.11
C GLN A 4 -19.90 -14.24 -12.16
N ARG A 5 -18.91 -13.42 -12.54
CA ARG A 5 -18.50 -12.25 -11.76
C ARG A 5 -19.67 -11.28 -11.70
N ASP A 6 -20.34 -11.28 -10.57
CA ASP A 6 -21.34 -10.27 -10.25
C ASP A 6 -20.64 -8.90 -10.20
N ASN A 7 -20.91 -8.07 -11.20
CA ASN A 7 -20.37 -6.72 -11.35
C ASN A 7 -20.89 -5.74 -10.28
N SER A 8 -21.72 -6.22 -9.33
CA SER A 8 -22.20 -5.46 -8.17
C SER A 8 -21.10 -5.18 -7.13
N LYS A 9 -20.01 -5.94 -7.10
CA LYS A 9 -18.94 -5.79 -6.10
C LYS A 9 -17.98 -4.66 -6.46
N MET A 10 -18.16 -3.49 -5.85
CA MET A 10 -17.33 -2.30 -6.03
C MET A 10 -15.85 -2.52 -5.62
N LEU A 11 -15.61 -3.42 -4.67
CA LEU A 11 -14.31 -3.88 -4.20
C LEU A 11 -14.29 -5.41 -4.16
N PHE A 12 -13.27 -6.04 -4.74
CA PHE A 12 -13.04 -7.47 -4.62
C PHE A 12 -11.54 -7.69 -4.52
N SER A 13 -11.07 -8.42 -3.52
CA SER A 13 -9.66 -8.80 -3.44
C SER A 13 -9.44 -10.13 -4.15
N THR A 14 -8.37 -10.23 -4.91
CA THR A 14 -7.90 -11.47 -5.53
C THR A 14 -6.66 -12.03 -4.85
N THR A 15 -6.04 -11.24 -3.98
CA THR A 15 -4.74 -11.53 -3.38
C THR A 15 -4.78 -11.17 -1.90
N LEU A 16 -4.29 -12.08 -1.07
CA LEU A 16 -4.01 -11.89 0.35
C LEU A 16 -2.50 -11.80 0.52
N CYS A 17 -2.02 -11.02 1.48
CA CYS A 17 -0.65 -11.07 1.95
C CYS A 17 -0.63 -11.32 3.45
N VAL A 18 0.32 -12.12 3.90
CA VAL A 18 0.61 -12.37 5.31
C VAL A 18 2.03 -11.93 5.58
N SER A 19 2.19 -11.03 6.55
CA SER A 19 3.49 -10.61 7.06
C SER A 19 3.64 -11.11 8.49
N SER A 20 4.84 -11.52 8.86
CA SER A 20 5.11 -12.04 10.20
C SER A 20 6.56 -11.84 10.60
N VAL A 21 6.79 -11.84 11.91
CA VAL A 21 8.11 -11.94 12.52
C VAL A 21 8.14 -13.21 13.35
N SER A 22 9.30 -13.87 13.38
CA SER A 22 9.48 -15.11 14.15
C SER A 22 9.06 -14.91 15.61
N GLY A 23 8.08 -15.71 16.07
CA GLY A 23 7.58 -15.63 17.43
C GLY A 23 6.50 -14.57 17.67
N SER A 24 5.98 -13.92 16.63
CA SER A 24 4.87 -12.97 16.74
C SER A 24 3.63 -13.36 15.94
N SER A 25 2.62 -12.50 16.00
CA SER A 25 1.35 -12.59 15.28
C SER A 25 1.53 -12.50 13.77
N MET A 26 0.53 -12.98 13.05
CA MET A 26 0.42 -12.84 11.60
C MET A 26 -0.39 -11.60 11.26
N TYR A 27 0.13 -10.77 10.36
CA TYR A 27 -0.47 -9.51 9.93
C TYR A 27 -0.98 -9.63 8.50
N TYR A 28 -2.28 -9.49 8.34
CA TYR A 28 -2.95 -9.71 7.07
C TYR A 28 -3.15 -8.40 6.31
N GLY A 29 -3.12 -8.48 4.99
CA GLY A 29 -3.51 -7.41 4.09
C GLY A 29 -4.11 -7.98 2.81
N VAL A 30 -4.96 -7.22 2.15
CA VAL A 30 -5.63 -7.63 0.92
C VAL A 30 -5.35 -6.65 -0.21
N SER A 31 -5.29 -7.18 -1.43
CA SER A 31 -5.12 -6.32 -2.60
C SER A 31 -6.33 -5.40 -2.77
N MET A 32 -6.07 -4.13 -3.04
CA MET A 32 -7.11 -3.14 -3.25
C MET A 32 -7.58 -3.15 -4.72
N SER A 33 -8.10 -4.29 -5.16
CA SER A 33 -8.62 -4.42 -6.52
C SER A 33 -9.97 -3.74 -6.63
N THR A 34 -9.98 -2.61 -7.34
CA THR A 34 -11.18 -1.87 -7.71
C THR A 34 -11.39 -1.96 -9.22
N HIS A 35 -12.64 -2.07 -9.65
CA HIS A 35 -12.98 -2.15 -11.07
C HIS A 35 -12.56 -0.90 -11.88
N ARG A 36 -12.35 0.25 -11.22
CA ARG A 36 -12.13 1.54 -11.89
C ARG A 36 -10.94 2.30 -11.34
N LYS A 37 -10.17 2.91 -12.25
CA LYS A 37 -8.96 3.70 -11.93
C LYS A 37 -9.17 4.76 -10.83
N PRO A 38 -10.26 5.56 -10.80
CA PRO A 38 -10.48 6.55 -9.75
C PRO A 38 -10.57 5.95 -8.35
N ALA A 39 -11.32 4.85 -8.18
CA ALA A 39 -11.51 4.20 -6.89
C ALA A 39 -10.17 3.71 -6.33
N ARG A 40 -9.35 3.03 -7.14
CA ARG A 40 -7.99 2.63 -6.74
C ARG A 40 -7.15 3.81 -6.30
N GLN A 41 -7.14 4.90 -7.07
CA GLN A 41 -6.32 6.07 -6.75
C GLN A 41 -6.78 6.75 -5.46
N ILE A 42 -8.10 6.80 -5.20
CA ILE A 42 -8.67 7.29 -3.94
C ILE A 42 -8.20 6.42 -2.78
N MET A 43 -8.32 5.09 -2.90
CA MET A 43 -7.91 4.17 -1.84
C MET A 43 -6.41 4.27 -1.52
N VAL A 44 -5.55 4.34 -2.54
CA VAL A 44 -4.10 4.53 -2.34
C VAL A 44 -3.80 5.88 -1.68
N ALA A 45 -4.46 6.96 -2.11
CA ALA A 45 -4.26 8.27 -1.51
C ALA A 45 -4.72 8.30 -0.05
N ALA A 46 -5.86 7.69 0.27
CA ALA A 46 -6.35 7.56 1.63
C ALA A 46 -5.41 6.72 2.50
N GLY A 47 -4.90 5.61 1.94
CA GLY A 47 -3.86 4.78 2.55
C GLY A 47 -2.65 5.63 2.97
N CYS A 48 -2.06 6.36 2.03
CA CYS A 48 -0.91 7.23 2.31
C CYS A 48 -1.20 8.35 3.31
N LEU A 49 -2.38 8.98 3.26
CA LEU A 49 -2.65 10.21 4.00
C LEU A 49 -3.28 9.96 5.38
N SER A 50 -3.76 8.75 5.68
CA SER A 50 -4.48 8.52 6.94
C SER A 50 -4.43 7.11 7.52
N TYR A 51 -4.27 6.06 6.71
CA TYR A 51 -4.47 4.68 7.21
C TYR A 51 -3.21 3.86 7.33
N TRP A 52 -2.28 3.97 6.40
CA TRP A 52 -1.07 3.16 6.46
C TRP A 52 -0.09 3.70 7.49
N ASP A 53 0.74 2.80 8.01
CA ASP A 53 1.90 3.17 8.80
C ASP A 53 2.77 4.16 8.02
N ASP A 54 3.40 5.08 8.74
CA ASP A 54 4.19 6.17 8.19
C ASP A 54 5.30 5.70 7.24
N CYS A 55 5.96 4.58 7.53
CA CYS A 55 7.02 4.04 6.67
C CYS A 55 6.46 3.47 5.37
N VAL A 56 5.34 2.75 5.45
CA VAL A 56 4.66 2.22 4.26
C VAL A 56 4.09 3.35 3.40
N ALA A 57 3.44 4.33 4.03
CA ALA A 57 2.95 5.52 3.36
C ALA A 57 4.08 6.27 2.65
N ALA A 58 5.22 6.48 3.34
CA ALA A 58 6.41 7.10 2.78
C ALA A 58 6.96 6.33 1.58
N ALA A 59 7.07 5.00 1.66
CA ALA A 59 7.50 4.17 0.53
C ALA A 59 6.60 4.40 -0.69
N VAL A 60 5.28 4.29 -0.53
CA VAL A 60 4.32 4.49 -1.62
C VAL A 60 4.40 5.90 -2.20
N MET A 61 4.52 6.92 -1.34
CA MET A 61 4.65 8.33 -1.73
C MET A 61 5.93 8.64 -2.52
N SER A 62 6.97 7.83 -2.42
CA SER A 62 8.17 7.92 -3.28
C SER A 62 7.83 7.85 -4.76
N TYR A 63 6.75 7.16 -5.13
CA TYR A 63 6.27 7.03 -6.51
C TYR A 63 4.94 7.78 -6.71
N CYS A 64 3.93 7.53 -5.86
CA CYS A 64 2.58 8.07 -5.96
C CYS A 64 2.55 9.61 -5.91
N PRO A 65 1.83 10.33 -6.78
CA PRO A 65 0.83 9.84 -7.74
C PRO A 65 1.38 9.43 -9.12
N GLN A 66 2.68 9.55 -9.32
CA GLN A 66 3.36 9.20 -10.57
C GLN A 66 3.80 7.72 -10.55
N LYS A 67 4.33 7.25 -11.69
CA LYS A 67 4.94 5.91 -11.80
C LYS A 67 6.47 5.94 -11.64
N ARG A 68 7.08 7.12 -11.79
CA ARG A 68 8.53 7.32 -11.64
C ARG A 68 8.81 7.73 -10.19
N ARG A 69 9.95 7.27 -9.66
CA ARG A 69 10.42 7.69 -8.33
C ARG A 69 10.67 9.20 -8.35
N LYS A 70 10.29 9.89 -7.27
CA LYS A 70 10.60 11.30 -7.06
C LYS A 70 12.09 11.49 -6.86
N SER A 71 12.63 12.57 -7.40
CA SER A 71 14.02 12.96 -7.14
C SER A 71 14.21 13.65 -5.79
N TYR A 72 13.12 14.17 -5.20
CA TYR A 72 13.13 14.96 -3.96
C TYR A 72 12.63 14.20 -2.73
N PHE A 73 12.25 12.94 -2.88
CA PHE A 73 11.72 12.14 -1.78
C PHE A 73 11.92 10.65 -2.04
N ASP A 74 12.52 9.96 -1.08
CA ASP A 74 12.68 8.50 -1.10
C ASP A 74 12.43 7.91 0.29
N GLY A 75 11.19 7.45 0.50
CA GLY A 75 10.76 6.71 1.68
C GLY A 75 10.78 5.20 1.50
N THR A 76 11.40 4.67 0.44
CA THR A 76 11.50 3.21 0.24
C THR A 76 12.40 2.60 1.30
N PHE A 77 12.13 1.35 1.68
CA PHE A 77 12.89 0.67 2.71
C PHE A 77 13.11 -0.79 2.38
N GLN A 78 14.04 -1.40 3.11
CA GLN A 78 14.27 -2.84 3.08
C GLN A 78 13.71 -3.44 4.36
N LEU A 79 13.02 -4.57 4.23
CA LEU A 79 12.56 -5.32 5.39
C LEU A 79 13.74 -5.93 6.15
N PRO A 80 13.71 -5.93 7.50
CA PRO A 80 14.62 -6.74 8.31
C PRO A 80 14.55 -8.22 7.94
N ALA A 81 15.68 -8.92 8.10
CA ALA A 81 15.85 -10.30 7.64
C ALA A 81 14.93 -11.32 8.35
N ASP A 82 14.43 -11.00 9.54
CA ASP A 82 13.51 -11.82 10.33
C ASP A 82 12.04 -11.57 10.00
N VAL A 83 11.73 -10.61 9.10
CA VAL A 83 10.39 -10.33 8.61
C VAL A 83 10.12 -11.12 7.34
N ARG A 84 8.99 -11.84 7.32
CA ARG A 84 8.44 -12.47 6.11
C ARG A 84 7.24 -11.67 5.62
N CYS A 85 7.04 -11.65 4.30
CA CYS A 85 5.92 -11.01 3.63
C CYS A 85 5.56 -11.83 2.40
N GLU A 86 4.49 -12.63 2.49
CA GLU A 86 4.15 -13.64 1.50
C GLU A 86 2.75 -13.38 0.94
N ALA A 87 2.64 -13.24 -0.38
CA ALA A 87 1.38 -13.03 -1.07
C ALA A 87 0.80 -14.35 -1.59
N PHE A 88 -0.51 -14.46 -1.61
CA PHE A 88 -1.26 -15.63 -2.03
C PHE A 88 -2.42 -15.22 -2.94
N SER A 89 -2.60 -15.94 -4.04
CA SER A 89 -3.82 -15.84 -4.85
C SER A 89 -4.96 -16.50 -4.09
N ILE A 90 -6.05 -15.77 -3.88
CA ILE A 90 -7.27 -16.29 -3.23
C ILE A 90 -7.96 -17.31 -4.15
N GLU A 91 -8.00 -17.02 -5.46
CA GLU A 91 -8.64 -17.89 -6.45
C GLU A 91 -7.88 -19.21 -6.62
N TYR A 92 -6.56 -19.15 -6.75
CA TYR A 92 -5.73 -20.32 -7.02
C TYR A 92 -5.16 -20.97 -5.76
N GLN A 93 -5.30 -20.35 -4.59
CA GLN A 93 -4.76 -20.81 -3.30
C GLN A 93 -3.26 -21.12 -3.36
N GLN A 94 -2.53 -20.29 -4.10
CA GLN A 94 -1.10 -20.48 -4.38
C GLN A 94 -0.31 -19.23 -3.99
N MET A 95 0.91 -19.46 -3.53
CA MET A 95 1.88 -18.39 -3.29
C MET A 95 2.17 -17.64 -4.59
N MET A 96 2.27 -16.32 -4.47
CA MET A 96 2.60 -15.40 -5.54
C MET A 96 3.96 -14.77 -5.28
N VAL A 97 4.80 -14.72 -6.30
CA VAL A 97 6.02 -13.92 -6.24
C VAL A 97 5.66 -12.42 -6.15
N PRO A 98 6.39 -11.62 -5.35
CA PRO A 98 6.14 -10.19 -5.25
C PRO A 98 6.20 -9.51 -6.62
N CYS A 99 5.38 -8.48 -6.86
CA CYS A 99 5.48 -7.75 -8.13
C CYS A 99 6.66 -6.75 -8.13
N ARG A 100 7.02 -6.22 -9.30
CA ARG A 100 8.12 -5.25 -9.41
C ARG A 100 7.89 -3.99 -8.57
N SER A 101 6.64 -3.59 -8.35
CA SER A 101 6.32 -2.45 -7.51
C SER A 101 6.60 -2.72 -6.04
N CYS A 102 6.31 -3.93 -5.54
CA CYS A 102 6.60 -4.30 -4.16
C CYS A 102 8.11 -4.41 -3.92
N ASN A 103 8.86 -4.90 -4.90
CA ASN A 103 10.32 -4.82 -4.90
C ASN A 103 10.81 -3.37 -4.79
N ASN A 104 10.31 -2.50 -5.67
CA ASN A 104 10.71 -1.10 -5.68
C ASN A 104 10.35 -0.32 -4.39
N LEU A 105 9.33 -0.76 -3.63
CA LEU A 105 8.85 -0.10 -2.41
C LEU A 105 9.52 -0.63 -1.14
N PHE A 106 9.61 -1.95 -1.01
CA PHE A 106 9.93 -2.67 0.23
C PHE A 106 11.14 -3.60 0.08
N ASN A 107 11.79 -3.58 -1.09
CA ASN A 107 12.89 -4.46 -1.47
C ASN A 107 12.56 -5.95 -1.40
N LEU A 108 11.31 -6.34 -1.64
CA LEU A 108 10.92 -7.75 -1.75
C LEU A 108 11.58 -8.37 -2.99
N GLU A 109 12.29 -9.48 -2.82
CA GLU A 109 12.95 -10.17 -3.93
C GLU A 109 11.92 -10.68 -4.94
N THR A 110 12.21 -10.48 -6.23
CA THR A 110 11.34 -10.96 -7.30
C THR A 110 12.07 -11.06 -8.63
N THR A 111 11.61 -12.00 -9.45
CA THR A 111 11.95 -12.12 -10.87
C THR A 111 10.92 -11.44 -11.79
N GLU A 112 9.81 -10.94 -11.22
CA GLU A 112 8.75 -10.29 -11.99
C GLU A 112 9.20 -8.95 -12.57
N THR A 113 8.89 -8.76 -13.85
CA THR A 113 9.14 -7.49 -14.56
C THR A 113 7.89 -6.61 -14.63
N LYS A 114 6.71 -7.19 -14.34
CA LYS A 114 5.43 -6.49 -14.39
C LYS A 114 5.26 -5.57 -13.19
N THR A 115 4.90 -4.32 -13.48
CA THR A 115 4.68 -3.27 -12.49
C THR A 115 3.19 -3.05 -12.28
N ASN A 116 2.71 -3.32 -11.07
CA ASN A 116 1.37 -2.93 -10.63
C ASN A 116 1.36 -1.46 -10.18
N PRO A 117 0.20 -0.80 -10.10
CA PRO A 117 0.12 0.52 -9.45
C PRO A 117 0.70 0.45 -8.03
N TYR A 118 1.61 1.37 -7.70
CA TYR A 118 2.22 1.46 -6.37
C TYR A 118 1.15 1.64 -5.29
N GLY A 119 1.28 0.90 -4.18
CA GLY A 119 0.33 0.90 -3.06
C GLY A 119 -0.93 0.05 -3.27
N ASN A 120 -1.11 -0.61 -4.42
CA ASN A 120 -2.30 -1.43 -4.67
C ASN A 120 -2.20 -2.87 -4.16
N CYS A 121 -0.98 -3.34 -3.92
CA CYS A 121 -0.71 -4.75 -3.64
C CYS A 121 -0.99 -5.06 -2.16
N ALA A 122 -1.35 -6.31 -1.87
CA ALA A 122 -1.77 -6.76 -0.54
C ALA A 122 -0.67 -6.57 0.52
N GLU A 123 0.59 -6.63 0.09
CA GLU A 123 1.79 -6.40 0.88
C GLU A 123 1.78 -5.01 1.54
N THR A 124 1.18 -4.00 0.91
CA THR A 124 1.13 -2.64 1.47
C THR A 124 0.31 -2.60 2.76
N GLU A 125 -0.88 -3.20 2.77
CA GLU A 125 -1.71 -3.26 3.97
C GLU A 125 -1.14 -4.22 5.01
N SER A 126 -0.63 -5.38 4.58
CA SER A 126 -0.06 -6.40 5.46
C SER A 126 1.16 -5.86 6.23
N LEU A 127 2.09 -5.22 5.53
CA LEU A 127 3.25 -4.57 6.17
C LEU A 127 2.85 -3.37 7.01
N SER A 128 1.83 -2.60 6.58
CA SER A 128 1.34 -1.50 7.40
C SER A 128 0.78 -1.98 8.73
N ASN A 129 0.08 -3.12 8.75
CA ASN A 129 -0.47 -3.66 9.99
C ASN A 129 0.64 -4.22 10.87
N LEU A 130 1.64 -4.88 10.29
CA LEU A 130 2.84 -5.31 11.01
C LEU A 130 3.55 -4.13 11.67
N LEU A 131 3.87 -3.07 10.93
CA LEU A 131 4.64 -1.94 11.47
C LEU A 131 3.88 -1.10 12.50
N LYS A 132 2.54 -1.18 12.54
CA LYS A 132 1.75 -0.52 13.61
C LYS A 132 1.87 -1.23 14.96
N GLU A 133 2.06 -2.53 14.95
CA GLU A 133 2.04 -3.37 16.16
C GLU A 133 3.46 -3.80 16.57
N GLU A 134 4.37 -4.00 15.61
CA GLU A 134 5.75 -4.43 15.82
C GLU A 134 6.73 -3.26 15.91
N GLU A 135 6.73 -2.59 17.06
CA GLU A 135 7.53 -1.37 17.29
C GLU A 135 9.04 -1.59 17.03
N ARG A 136 9.58 -2.76 17.40
CA ARG A 136 10.98 -3.12 17.12
C ARG A 136 11.28 -3.11 15.62
N VAL A 137 10.39 -3.68 14.81
CA VAL A 137 10.56 -3.75 13.34
C VAL A 137 10.43 -2.35 12.76
N LYS A 138 9.44 -1.58 13.22
CA LYS A 138 9.22 -0.19 12.82
C LYS A 138 10.48 0.66 13.04
N GLN A 139 11.12 0.56 14.20
CA GLN A 139 12.33 1.33 14.49
C GLN A 139 13.49 0.99 13.54
N GLN A 140 13.69 -0.29 13.22
CA GLN A 140 14.72 -0.70 12.24
C GLN A 140 14.42 -0.14 10.84
N VAL A 141 13.16 -0.20 10.42
CA VAL A 141 12.72 0.37 9.14
C VAL A 141 12.92 1.89 9.13
N GLN A 142 12.51 2.60 10.18
CA GLN A 142 12.65 4.05 10.30
C GLN A 142 14.11 4.50 10.24
N GLN A 143 15.01 3.78 10.90
CA GLN A 143 16.43 4.06 10.85
C GLN A 143 16.98 3.97 9.42
N SER A 144 16.51 3.01 8.61
CA SER A 144 16.93 2.88 7.21
C SER A 144 16.42 3.99 6.27
N VAL A 145 15.34 4.68 6.67
CA VAL A 145 14.67 5.72 5.87
C VAL A 145 15.14 7.12 6.24
N SER A 146 15.43 7.40 7.52
CA SER A 146 15.77 8.73 8.03
C SER A 146 17.04 9.34 7.43
N GLU A 147 17.90 8.52 6.84
CA GLU A 147 19.15 8.94 6.19
C GLU A 147 18.97 9.46 4.75
N ARG A 148 17.76 9.42 4.19
CA ARG A 148 17.49 9.72 2.76
C ARG A 148 16.86 11.09 2.52
N VAL A 149 16.85 11.52 1.25
CA VAL A 149 16.27 12.80 0.79
C VAL A 149 14.82 12.93 1.25
N ASN A 150 14.53 13.97 2.03
CA ASN A 150 13.32 14.02 2.86
C ASN A 150 12.52 15.34 2.68
N ASP A 151 11.83 15.50 1.55
CA ASP A 151 10.71 16.45 1.43
C ASP A 151 9.36 15.70 1.46
N ARG A 152 9.12 14.98 2.56
CA ARG A 152 7.88 14.22 2.79
C ARG A 152 6.64 15.10 2.67
N ALA A 153 6.69 16.31 3.23
CA ALA A 153 5.58 17.25 3.20
C ALA A 153 5.17 17.61 1.76
N ARG A 154 6.14 17.74 0.84
CA ARG A 154 5.84 17.92 -0.59
C ARG A 154 5.21 16.68 -1.20
N ALA A 155 5.71 15.48 -0.88
CA ALA A 155 5.12 14.24 -1.39
C ALA A 155 3.66 14.06 -0.93
N GLU A 156 3.35 14.37 0.34
CA GLU A 156 1.98 14.39 0.88
C GLU A 156 1.10 15.41 0.16
N ARG A 157 1.59 16.63 -0.07
CA ARG A 157 0.87 17.65 -0.85
C ARG A 157 0.55 17.18 -2.27
N ASP A 158 1.47 16.46 -2.92
CA ASP A 158 1.26 15.94 -4.27
C ASP A 158 0.16 14.85 -4.30
N VAL A 159 0.15 13.95 -3.31
CA VAL A 159 -0.92 12.94 -3.17
C VAL A 159 -2.26 13.61 -2.87
N LEU A 160 -2.29 14.58 -1.94
CA LEU A 160 -3.52 15.31 -1.59
C LEU A 160 -4.06 16.09 -2.79
N LYS A 161 -3.19 16.74 -3.57
CA LYS A 161 -3.55 17.44 -4.81
C LYS A 161 -4.17 16.48 -5.81
N GLN A 162 -3.57 15.30 -5.99
CA GLN A 162 -4.11 14.28 -6.88
C GLN A 162 -5.49 13.77 -6.42
N LEU A 163 -5.67 13.55 -5.11
CA LEU A 163 -6.95 13.14 -4.55
C LEU A 163 -8.03 14.19 -4.82
N LYS A 164 -7.77 15.47 -4.54
CA LYS A 164 -8.70 16.57 -4.83
C LYS A 164 -9.06 16.64 -6.32
N GLN A 165 -8.10 16.41 -7.21
CA GLN A 165 -8.35 16.37 -8.66
C GLN A 165 -9.25 15.20 -9.07
N ILE A 166 -9.09 14.02 -8.46
CA ILE A 166 -9.93 12.84 -8.73
C ILE A 166 -11.36 13.05 -8.22
N LEU A 167 -11.52 13.75 -7.09
CA LEU A 167 -12.83 14.01 -6.48
C LEU A 167 -13.59 15.14 -7.18
N LYS A 168 -12.91 16.09 -7.84
CA LYS A 168 -13.51 17.25 -8.50
C LYS A 168 -14.70 16.95 -9.44
N PRO A 169 -14.70 15.88 -10.26
CA PRO A 169 -15.82 15.57 -11.15
C PRO A 169 -17.10 15.13 -10.44
N TYR A 170 -17.03 14.77 -9.16
CA TYR A 170 -18.17 14.29 -8.39
C TYR A 170 -18.86 15.47 -7.70
N SER A 171 -19.61 16.28 -8.46
CA SER A 171 -20.21 17.54 -8.02
C SER A 171 -21.20 17.43 -6.84
N SER A 172 -21.75 16.24 -6.60
CA SER A 172 -22.63 15.94 -5.46
C SER A 172 -21.85 15.51 -4.21
N PHE A 173 -20.53 15.39 -4.28
CA PHE A 173 -19.66 14.95 -3.19
C PHE A 173 -18.72 16.08 -2.77
N THR A 174 -18.99 16.65 -1.60
CA THR A 174 -18.08 17.58 -0.94
C THR A 174 -17.27 16.79 0.09
N TRP A 175 -15.98 16.65 -0.15
CA TRP A 175 -15.09 16.04 0.83
C TRP A 175 -14.79 17.03 1.97
N ASP A 176 -15.00 16.60 3.21
CA ASP A 176 -14.78 17.37 4.43
C ASP A 176 -13.33 17.30 4.94
N ASN A 177 -12.42 16.69 4.16
CA ASN A 177 -11.04 16.37 4.52
C ASN A 177 -10.92 15.31 5.63
N ASN A 178 -11.98 14.59 5.97
CA ASN A 178 -11.92 13.47 6.91
C ASN A 178 -11.92 12.13 6.17
N TYR A 179 -11.33 11.13 6.81
CA TYR A 179 -11.31 9.75 6.36
C TYR A 179 -12.18 8.90 7.29
N TYR A 180 -12.91 7.93 6.73
CA TYR A 180 -13.77 7.03 7.49
C TYR A 180 -12.96 6.23 8.52
N ARG A 181 -13.20 6.39 9.80
CA ARG A 181 -12.58 5.54 10.82
C ARG A 181 -13.57 4.43 11.17
N PRO A 182 -13.26 3.15 10.89
CA PRO A 182 -14.09 2.06 11.40
C PRO A 182 -14.16 2.20 12.91
N LEU A 183 -15.36 2.09 13.48
CA LEU A 183 -15.50 1.95 14.93
C LEU A 183 -14.80 0.65 15.32
N ASN A 184 -13.96 0.68 16.35
CA ASN A 184 -13.33 -0.53 16.88
C ASN A 184 -14.46 -1.50 17.28
N VAL A 185 -14.55 -2.64 16.61
CA VAL A 185 -15.43 -3.76 16.97
C VAL A 185 -14.57 -4.83 17.62
#